data_AF-A0A5N4EK10-F1
#
_entry.id   AF-A0A5N4EK10-F1
#
_cell.length_a   1.000
_cell.length_b   1.000
_cell.length_c   1.000
_cell.angle_alpha   90.00
_cell.angle_beta   90.00
_cell.angle_gamma   90.00
#
_symmetry.space_group_name_H-M   'P 1'
#
loop_
_entity.id
_entity.type
_entity.pdbx_description
1 polymer ?
#
loop_
_entity_poly.entity_id
_entity_poly.type
_entity_poly.pdbx_seq_one_letter_code
_entity_poly.pdbx_strand_id
1 'polypeptide(L)'
;MISFLILPMQRVTRLPLLMDTICQKTPKDSPKYEVCKRALKEVGKLVRLCNEGARKMERTEMMYTINSQLEFKIKPFPLVSSSRWLVKRGELTAYVEDTVLFSKRTSKQQVYFFLFNDVLIITKKKRFLNVIMVM
;
A
#
# COMPACT_ATOMS: atom_id res chain seq x y z
N MET A 1 17.69 -8.42 -17.09
CA MET A 1 18.40 -7.67 -16.02
C MET A 1 17.58 -7.57 -14.73
N ILE A 2 16.29 -7.17 -14.78
CA ILE A 2 15.40 -7.08 -13.60
C ILE A 2 15.24 -8.41 -12.84
N SER A 3 15.30 -9.54 -13.54
CA SER A 3 15.18 -10.89 -12.96
C SER A 3 16.28 -11.23 -11.94
N PHE A 4 17.46 -10.63 -12.00
CA PHE A 4 18.50 -10.85 -10.98
C PHE A 4 18.23 -10.06 -9.70
N LEU A 5 17.53 -8.92 -9.79
CA LEU A 5 17.22 -8.05 -8.65
C LEU A 5 16.15 -8.63 -7.73
N ILE A 6 15.33 -9.57 -8.21
CA ILE A 6 14.33 -10.26 -7.36
C ILE A 6 14.94 -11.41 -6.53
N LEU A 7 16.10 -11.92 -6.92
CA LEU A 7 16.73 -13.10 -6.31
C LEU A 7 17.03 -12.95 -4.81
N PRO A 8 17.50 -11.79 -4.29
CA PRO A 8 17.74 -11.62 -2.85
C PRO A 8 16.46 -11.82 -2.02
N MET A 9 15.34 -11.25 -2.48
CA MET A 9 14.05 -11.39 -1.80
C MET A 9 13.54 -12.84 -1.85
N GLN A 10 13.74 -13.52 -2.98
CA GLN A 10 13.44 -14.95 -3.12
C GLN A 10 14.30 -15.82 -2.18
N ARG A 11 15.58 -15.48 -2.00
CA ARG A 11 16.47 -16.22 -1.10
C ARG A 11 16.07 -16.03 0.37
N VAL A 12 15.84 -14.79 0.78
CA VAL A 12 15.45 -14.46 2.16
C VAL A 12 14.15 -15.17 2.56
N THR A 13 13.14 -15.18 1.68
CA THR A 13 11.85 -15.86 1.94
C THR A 13 11.93 -17.38 1.98
N ARG A 14 12.97 -18.00 1.40
CA ARG A 14 13.20 -19.46 1.45
C ARG A 14 13.92 -19.93 2.71
N LEU A 15 14.69 -19.07 3.39
CA LEU A 15 15.46 -19.45 4.59
C LEU A 15 14.59 -20.03 5.72
N PRO A 16 13.39 -19.50 6.05
CA PRO A 16 12.53 -20.10 7.05
C PRO A 16 12.10 -21.52 6.70
N LEU A 17 11.79 -21.79 5.43
CA LEU A 17 11.34 -23.12 4.96
C LEU A 17 12.45 -24.17 5.11
N LEU A 18 13.68 -23.79 4.76
CA LEU A 18 14.85 -24.64 4.91
C LEU A 18 15.15 -24.89 6.40
N MET A 19 15.12 -23.84 7.21
CA MET A 19 15.39 -23.95 8.65
C MET A 19 14.32 -24.77 9.38
N ASP A 20 13.06 -24.65 8.96
CA ASP A 20 11.96 -25.48 9.46
C ASP A 20 12.18 -26.96 9.12
N THR A 21 12.58 -27.25 7.88
CA THR A 21 12.92 -28.63 7.46
C THR A 21 14.06 -29.21 8.29
N ILE A 22 15.11 -28.43 8.59
CA ILE A 22 16.22 -28.86 9.46
C ILE A 22 15.70 -29.15 10.87
N CYS A 23 14.84 -28.28 11.41
CA CYS A 23 14.25 -28.44 12.73
C CYS A 23 13.41 -29.73 12.82
N GLN A 24 12.57 -29.99 11.81
CA GLN A 24 11.73 -31.20 11.74
C GLN A 24 12.55 -32.49 11.67
N LYS A 25 13.72 -32.47 11.01
CA LYS A 25 14.63 -33.62 10.89
C LYS A 25 15.59 -33.78 12.07
N THR A 26 15.62 -32.84 13.01
CA THR A 26 16.51 -32.88 14.18
C THR A 26 15.82 -33.61 15.34
N PRO A 27 16.48 -34.57 16.02
CA PRO A 27 15.89 -35.25 17.18
C PRO A 27 15.50 -34.26 18.28
N LYS A 28 14.25 -34.30 18.73
CA LYS A 28 13.66 -33.33 19.67
C LYS A 28 14.40 -33.26 21.01
N ASP A 29 14.97 -34.38 21.42
CA ASP A 29 15.64 -34.53 22.71
C ASP A 29 17.10 -34.05 22.66
N SER A 30 17.56 -33.61 21.49
CA SER A 30 18.93 -33.13 21.30
C SER A 30 19.05 -31.63 21.59
N PRO A 31 20.18 -31.17 22.15
CA PRO A 31 20.45 -29.73 22.32
C PRO A 31 20.46 -28.99 20.97
N LYS A 32 20.71 -29.70 19.86
CA LYS A 32 20.65 -29.16 18.49
C LYS A 32 19.23 -28.73 18.10
N TYR A 33 18.19 -29.41 18.60
CA TYR A 33 16.80 -29.05 18.31
C TYR A 33 16.46 -27.65 18.83
N GLU A 34 16.86 -27.34 20.06
CA GLU A 34 16.66 -26.01 20.64
C GLU A 34 17.46 -24.92 19.91
N VAL A 35 18.66 -25.24 19.44
CA VAL A 35 19.43 -24.33 18.56
C VAL A 35 18.67 -24.09 17.25
N CYS A 36 18.13 -25.13 16.63
CA CYS A 36 17.37 -25.01 15.37
C CYS A 36 16.10 -24.18 15.55
N LYS A 37 15.36 -24.38 16.64
CA LYS A 37 14.15 -23.62 16.96
C LYS A 37 14.45 -22.13 17.16
N ARG A 38 15.55 -21.80 17.84
CA ARG A 38 16.03 -20.40 17.96
C ARG A 38 16.42 -19.82 16.61
N ALA A 39 17.17 -20.55 15.79
CA ALA A 39 17.55 -20.12 14.45
C ALA A 39 16.32 -19.85 13.56
N LEU A 40 15.32 -20.75 13.56
CA LEU A 40 14.07 -20.58 12.83
C LEU A 40 13.33 -19.31 13.27
N LYS A 41 13.28 -19.03 14.58
CA LYS A 41 12.66 -17.82 15.11
C LYS A 41 13.36 -16.55 14.61
N GLU A 42 14.70 -16.50 14.66
CA GLU A 42 15.45 -15.32 14.23
C GLU A 42 15.36 -15.12 12.70
N VAL A 43 15.45 -16.19 11.92
CA VAL A 43 15.23 -16.14 10.47
C VAL A 43 13.80 -15.66 10.14
N GLY A 44 12.80 -16.14 10.88
CA GLY A 44 11.41 -15.67 10.74
C GLY A 44 11.26 -14.16 11.00
N LYS A 45 11.95 -13.61 12.02
CA LYS A 45 11.98 -12.16 12.27
C LYS A 45 12.64 -11.40 11.12
N LEU A 46 13.77 -11.89 10.60
CA LEU A 46 14.47 -11.28 9.48
C LEU A 46 13.56 -11.15 8.25
N VAL A 47 12.88 -12.23 7.86
CA VAL A 47 11.96 -12.20 6.71
C VAL A 47 10.81 -11.21 6.94
N ARG A 48 10.26 -11.17 8.16
CA ARG A 48 9.23 -10.17 8.51
C ARG A 48 9.72 -8.74 8.34
N LEU A 49 10.93 -8.42 8.81
CA LEU A 49 11.53 -7.09 8.65
C LEU A 49 11.71 -6.72 7.18
N CYS A 50 12.21 -7.66 6.36
CA CYS A 50 12.36 -7.45 4.92
C CYS A 50 11.00 -7.21 4.23
N ASN A 51 9.98 -8.02 4.55
CA ASN A 51 8.64 -7.87 4.00
C ASN A 51 8.02 -6.51 4.36
N GLU A 52 8.18 -6.06 5.61
CA GLU A 52 7.67 -4.75 6.03
C GLU A 52 8.42 -3.60 5.35
N GLY A 53 9.73 -3.72 5.15
CA GLY A 53 10.52 -2.78 4.37
C GLY A 53 10.03 -2.69 2.92
N ALA A 54 9.80 -3.84 2.26
CA ALA A 54 9.27 -3.90 0.90
C ALA A 54 7.86 -3.28 0.81
N ARG A 55 6.96 -3.62 1.73
CA ARG A 55 5.60 -3.05 1.83
C ARG A 55 5.63 -1.53 2.02
N LYS A 56 6.55 -1.03 2.84
CA LYS A 56 6.72 0.42 3.06
C LYS A 56 7.21 1.13 1.79
N MET A 57 8.13 0.51 1.04
CA MET A 57 8.61 1.05 -0.22
C MET A 57 7.49 1.10 -1.28
N GLU A 58 6.75 0.00 -1.44
CA GLU A 58 5.61 -0.08 -2.37
C GLU A 58 4.54 0.99 -2.07
N ARG A 59 4.20 1.16 -0.79
CA ARG A 59 3.29 2.24 -0.35
C ARG A 59 3.82 3.61 -0.71
N THR A 60 5.11 3.85 -0.50
CA THR A 60 5.77 5.13 -0.80
C THR A 60 5.75 5.42 -2.30
N GLU A 61 6.12 4.44 -3.13
CA GLU A 61 6.06 4.53 -4.59
C GLU A 61 4.63 4.81 -5.09
N MET A 62 3.64 4.15 -4.49
CA MET A 62 2.23 4.40 -4.79
C MET A 62 1.81 5.84 -4.44
N MET A 63 2.30 6.41 -3.33
CA MET A 63 2.02 7.81 -2.98
C MET A 63 2.59 8.77 -4.02
N TYR A 64 3.83 8.55 -4.48
CA TYR A 64 4.44 9.37 -5.54
C TYR A 64 3.67 9.26 -6.86
N THR A 65 3.27 8.05 -7.23
CA THR A 65 2.49 7.79 -8.45
C THR A 65 1.13 8.48 -8.41
N ILE A 66 0.44 8.46 -7.27
CA ILE A 66 -0.84 9.17 -7.14
C ILE A 66 -0.59 10.68 -7.14
N ASN A 67 0.43 11.16 -6.45
CA ASN A 67 0.76 12.59 -6.40
C ASN A 67 1.03 13.18 -7.79
N SER A 68 1.67 12.43 -8.70
CA SER A 68 1.90 12.89 -10.08
C SER A 68 0.65 12.89 -10.97
N GLN A 69 -0.40 12.16 -10.58
CA GLN A 69 -1.68 12.10 -11.30
C GLN A 69 -2.68 13.17 -10.85
N LEU A 70 -2.38 13.86 -9.75
CA LEU A 70 -3.28 14.79 -9.08
C LEU A 70 -2.86 16.24 -9.34
N GLU A 71 -3.81 17.03 -9.81
CA GLU A 71 -3.64 18.47 -10.00
C GLU A 71 -4.48 19.25 -8.96
N PHE A 72 -3.81 20.08 -8.16
CA PHE A 72 -4.42 20.92 -7.13
C PHE A 72 -4.61 22.35 -7.66
N LYS A 73 -5.87 22.81 -7.75
CA LYS A 73 -6.18 24.14 -8.31
C LYS A 73 -5.78 25.34 -7.44
N ILE A 74 -5.77 25.18 -6.12
CA ILE A 74 -5.63 26.32 -5.19
C ILE A 74 -4.41 26.13 -4.28
N LYS A 75 -4.35 25.03 -3.53
CA LYS A 75 -3.26 24.77 -2.59
C LYS A 75 -2.78 23.32 -2.78
N PRO A 76 -1.46 23.09 -2.97
CA PRO A 76 -0.93 21.74 -3.00
C PRO A 76 -1.15 21.07 -1.64
N PHE A 77 -1.73 19.87 -1.66
CA PHE A 77 -1.82 19.03 -0.46
C PHE A 77 -0.58 18.14 -0.39
N PRO A 78 0.14 18.10 0.73
CA PRO A 78 1.31 17.24 0.89
C PRO A 78 0.85 15.78 1.00
N LEU A 79 0.64 15.13 -0.15
CA LEU A 79 0.13 13.77 -0.21
C LEU A 79 1.13 12.77 0.36
N VAL A 80 2.40 12.92 -0.03
CA VAL A 80 3.50 12.03 0.36
C VAL A 80 3.86 12.28 1.82
N SER A 81 3.59 11.30 2.68
CA SER A 81 3.90 11.30 4.11
C SER A 81 4.34 9.89 4.53
N SER A 82 5.21 9.80 5.54
CA SER A 82 5.70 8.51 6.07
C SER A 82 4.60 7.67 6.76
N SER A 83 3.52 8.32 7.19
CA SER A 83 2.39 7.70 7.90
C SER A 83 1.13 7.52 7.04
N ARG A 84 1.17 7.92 5.76
CA ARG A 84 0.02 7.83 4.86
C ARG A 84 0.14 6.67 3.89
N TRP A 85 -0.94 5.90 3.72
CA TRP A 85 -1.02 4.85 2.71
C TRP A 85 -2.43 4.76 2.11
N LEU A 86 -2.50 4.35 0.84
CA LEU A 86 -3.77 4.10 0.16
C LEU A 86 -4.45 2.86 0.76
N VAL A 87 -5.71 3.00 1.12
CA VAL A 87 -6.60 1.92 1.54
C VAL A 87 -7.41 1.42 0.36
N LYS A 88 -8.00 2.33 -0.43
CA LYS A 88 -8.82 1.98 -1.61
C LYS A 88 -8.89 3.14 -2.61
N ARG A 89 -9.14 2.84 -3.87
CA ARG A 89 -9.44 3.84 -4.92
C ARG A 89 -10.44 3.31 -5.93
N GLY A 90 -11.16 4.19 -6.61
CA GLY A 90 -12.09 3.79 -7.67
C GLY A 90 -13.02 4.90 -8.14
N GLU A 91 -13.83 4.58 -9.15
CA GLU A 91 -14.89 5.45 -9.66
C GLU A 91 -16.14 5.32 -8.79
N LEU A 92 -16.79 6.44 -8.50
CA LEU A 92 -18.06 6.53 -7.80
C LEU A 92 -18.98 7.54 -8.50
N THR A 93 -20.28 7.40 -8.26
CA THR A 93 -21.27 8.42 -8.62
C THR A 93 -21.60 9.22 -7.37
N ALA A 94 -21.20 10.49 -7.36
CA ALA A 94 -21.61 11.45 -6.35
C ALA A 94 -22.96 12.06 -6.76
N TYR A 95 -23.84 12.24 -5.78
CA TYR A 95 -25.10 12.96 -5.92
C TYR A 95 -24.92 14.31 -5.26
N VAL A 96 -24.93 15.38 -6.04
CA VAL A 96 -24.79 16.75 -5.55
C VAL A 96 -26.17 17.40 -5.59
N GLU A 97 -26.60 17.99 -4.49
CA GLU A 97 -27.79 18.83 -4.48
C GLU A 97 -27.41 20.23 -4.95
N ASP A 98 -27.85 20.60 -6.15
CA ASP A 98 -27.72 21.97 -6.63
C ASP A 98 -28.95 22.76 -6.16
N THR A 99 -28.78 23.62 -5.16
CA THR A 99 -29.78 24.64 -4.81
C THR A 99 -29.72 25.77 -5.83
N VAL A 100 -30.41 25.60 -6.95
CA VAL A 100 -30.75 26.71 -7.83
C VAL A 100 -32.07 27.29 -7.34
N LEU A 101 -32.12 28.62 -7.21
CA LEU A 101 -33.26 29.45 -6.82
C LEU A 101 -34.60 28.76 -7.17
N PHE A 102 -35.25 28.16 -6.15
CA PHE A 102 -36.59 27.54 -6.19
C PHE A 102 -36.76 26.11 -6.73
N SER A 103 -35.70 25.33 -7.01
CA SER A 103 -35.83 23.89 -7.30
C SER A 103 -34.65 23.06 -6.79
N LYS A 104 -34.94 22.02 -6.00
CA LYS A 104 -33.93 21.03 -5.56
C LYS A 104 -33.72 20.03 -6.70
N ARG A 105 -32.62 20.17 -7.43
CA ARG A 105 -32.24 19.20 -8.46
C ARG A 105 -31.00 18.43 -7.99
N THR A 106 -31.13 17.12 -7.87
CA THR A 106 -29.99 16.24 -7.59
C THR A 106 -29.26 15.96 -8.91
N SER A 107 -28.03 16.44 -9.05
CA SER A 107 -27.18 16.15 -10.21
C SER A 107 -26.27 14.95 -9.91
N LYS A 108 -26.20 14.03 -10.88
CA LYS A 108 -25.29 12.86 -10.82
C LYS A 108 -23.95 13.25 -11.41
N GLN A 109 -22.88 13.03 -10.66
CA GLN A 109 -21.53 13.30 -11.13
C GLN A 109 -20.62 12.09 -10.94
N GLN A 110 -19.95 11.68 -12.01
CA GLN A 110 -18.86 10.71 -11.90
C GLN A 110 -17.64 11.36 -11.27
N VAL A 111 -17.13 10.75 -10.21
CA VAL A 111 -15.94 11.15 -9.47
C VAL A 111 -15.02 9.96 -9.29
N TYR A 112 -13.74 10.23 -9.07
CA TYR A 112 -12.78 9.20 -8.68
C TYR A 112 -12.26 9.53 -7.28
N PHE A 113 -12.28 8.56 -6.37
CA PHE A 113 -11.85 8.77 -4.99
C PHE A 113 -10.56 8.02 -4.68
N PHE A 114 -9.79 8.57 -3.74
CA PHE A 114 -8.64 7.95 -3.12
C PHE A 114 -8.85 7.98 -1.61
N LEU A 115 -9.11 6.81 -1.03
CA LEU A 115 -9.22 6.63 0.41
C LEU A 115 -7.85 6.27 0.96
N PHE A 116 -7.28 7.17 1.76
CA PHE A 116 -6.10 6.92 2.57
C PHE A 116 -6.53 6.58 4.01
N ASN A 117 -5.57 6.21 4.85
CA ASN A 117 -5.82 5.88 6.25
C ASN A 117 -6.23 7.09 7.11
N ASP A 118 -5.90 8.30 6.70
CA ASP A 118 -6.16 9.55 7.44
C ASP A 118 -6.99 10.57 6.66
N VAL A 119 -7.05 10.47 5.33
CA VAL A 119 -7.76 11.41 4.46
C VAL A 119 -8.50 10.72 3.32
N LEU A 120 -9.58 11.33 2.84
CA LEU A 120 -10.29 10.95 1.63
C LEU A 120 -10.16 12.09 0.61
N ILE A 121 -9.66 11.78 -0.60
CA ILE A 121 -9.55 12.75 -1.69
C ILE A 121 -10.56 12.39 -2.77
N ILE A 122 -11.40 13.35 -3.16
CA ILE A 122 -12.36 13.21 -4.25
C ILE A 122 -11.88 14.04 -5.44
N THR A 123 -11.93 13.45 -6.63
CA THR A 123 -11.42 14.05 -7.86
C THR A 123 -12.45 14.00 -8.97
N LYS A 124 -12.37 14.97 -9.89
CA LYS A 124 -13.09 14.99 -11.15
C LYS A 124 -12.09 14.75 -12.28
N LYS A 125 -12.43 13.84 -13.17
CA LYS A 125 -11.62 13.53 -14.36
C LYS A 125 -11.64 14.72 -15.33
N LYS A 126 -10.47 15.21 -15.76
CA LYS A 126 -10.33 16.22 -16.81
C LYS A 126 -9.42 15.68 -17.91
N ARG A 127 -10.00 15.27 -19.06
CA ARG A 127 -9.37 14.73 -20.28
C ARG A 127 -8.34 13.59 -20.07
N PHE A 128 -7.22 13.83 -19.38
CA PHE A 128 -6.14 12.86 -19.11
C PHE A 128 -5.62 12.87 -17.65
N LEU A 129 -6.01 13.83 -16.81
CA LEU A 129 -5.58 13.97 -15.42
C LEU A 129 -6.76 14.02 -14.45
N ASN A 130 -6.56 13.58 -13.21
CA ASN A 130 -7.55 13.70 -12.15
C ASN A 130 -7.37 15.06 -11.47
N VAL A 131 -8.32 15.97 -11.67
CA VAL A 131 -8.33 17.27 -11.02
C VAL A 131 -9.03 17.11 -9.69
N ILE A 132 -8.39 17.53 -8.61
CA ILE A 132 -8.99 17.43 -7.29
C ILE A 132 -10.10 18.46 -7.15
N MET A 133 -11.28 17.98 -6.73
CA MET A 133 -12.29 18.85 -6.16
C MET A 133 -12.18 18.69 -4.65
N VAL A 134 -11.50 19.63 -4.01
CA VAL A 134 -11.59 19.75 -2.56
C VAL A 134 -13.00 20.27 -2.30
N MET A 135 -13.88 19.41 -1.78
CA MET A 135 -15.09 19.85 -1.07
C MET A 135 -14.76 19.89 0.41
#